data_AF-A0A950XYS0-F1
#
_entry.id   AF-A0A950XYS0-F1
#
_cell.length_a   1.000
_cell.length_b   1.000
_cell.length_c   1.000
_cell.angle_alpha   90.00
_cell.angle_beta   90.00
_cell.angle_gamma   90.00
#
_symmetry.space_group_name_H-M   'P 1'
#
loop_
_entity.id
_entity.type
_entity.pdbx_description
1 polymer ?
#
loop_
_entity_poly.entity_id
_entity_poly.type
_entity_poly.pdbx_seq_one_letter_code
_entity_poly.pdbx_strand_id
1 'polypeptide(L)'
;PWTADYLKITGELDVDLRSNIAAEARAKIVYERLIDFCDDPGTIDALQFLMTREITHMKAFTAALESMGKPIFSIGRIPPTPGLVNQYFNDSTGIGDRGEPDARGPWNQGGDWQFVDSPAFQAVESEKARTRIPTDGDQGSNGGSRASRTSREPKTKQAAARSTAVNK
;
A
#
# COMPACT_ATOMS: atom_id res chain seq x y z
N PRO A 1 1.26 6.85 -29.31
CA PRO A 1 1.79 8.24 -29.44
C PRO A 1 2.18 8.75 -28.06
N TRP A 2 3.11 9.70 -27.98
CA TRP A 2 3.42 10.39 -26.71
C TRP A 2 2.19 11.16 -26.19
N THR A 3 2.02 11.24 -24.87
CA THR A 3 0.99 12.03 -24.19
C THR A 3 1.58 12.77 -22.98
N ALA A 4 0.96 13.89 -22.60
CA ALA A 4 1.35 14.66 -21.43
C ALA A 4 1.13 13.91 -20.11
N ASP A 5 0.37 12.82 -20.10
CA ASP A 5 0.13 12.00 -18.89
C ASP A 5 1.42 11.38 -18.28
N TYR A 6 2.50 11.32 -19.07
CA TYR A 6 3.82 10.88 -18.62
C TYR A 6 4.52 11.90 -17.73
N LEU A 7 4.14 13.17 -17.83
CA LEU A 7 4.67 14.23 -16.98
C LEU A 7 4.08 14.12 -15.57
N LYS A 8 4.92 14.32 -14.56
CA LYS A 8 4.52 14.30 -13.14
C LYS A 8 5.00 15.59 -12.49
N ILE A 9 4.06 16.53 -12.35
CA ILE A 9 4.28 17.83 -11.74
C ILE A 9 3.19 18.04 -10.71
N THR A 10 3.61 18.28 -9.47
CA THR A 10 2.72 18.48 -8.32
C THR A 10 2.73 19.92 -7.83
N GLY A 11 3.77 20.69 -8.15
CA GLY A 11 3.99 22.04 -7.63
C GLY A 11 4.62 22.05 -6.24
N GLU A 12 4.94 20.88 -5.68
CA GLU A 12 5.72 20.72 -4.45
C GLU A 12 7.13 20.24 -4.83
N LEU A 13 8.14 21.04 -4.48
CA LEU A 13 9.48 20.89 -5.06
C LEU A 13 10.17 19.59 -4.67
N ASP A 14 10.05 19.14 -3.41
CA ASP A 14 10.70 17.89 -2.97
C ASP A 14 10.03 16.65 -3.59
N VAL A 15 8.72 16.70 -3.84
CA VAL A 15 7.99 15.67 -4.57
C VAL A 15 8.41 15.63 -6.03
N ASP A 16 8.49 16.79 -6.68
CA ASP A 16 8.87 16.90 -8.09
C ASP A 16 10.33 16.46 -8.31
N LEU A 17 11.26 16.78 -7.40
CA LEU A 17 12.64 16.28 -7.45
C LEU A 17 12.73 14.75 -7.32
N ARG A 18 11.96 14.14 -6.41
CA ARG A 18 11.89 12.67 -6.29
C ARG A 18 11.32 12.01 -7.55
N SER A 19 10.32 12.65 -8.14
CA SER A 19 9.76 12.22 -9.42
C SER A 19 10.80 12.26 -10.54
N ASN A 20 11.60 13.34 -10.60
CA ASN A 20 12.69 13.49 -11.56
C ASN A 20 13.77 12.42 -11.38
N ILE A 21 14.23 12.17 -10.14
CA ILE A 21 15.20 11.09 -9.85
C ILE A 21 14.68 9.73 -10.36
N ALA A 22 13.40 9.43 -10.11
CA ALA A 22 12.79 8.20 -10.59
C ALA A 22 12.64 8.17 -12.12
N ALA A 23 12.40 9.31 -12.78
CA ALA A 23 12.34 9.41 -14.24
C ALA A 23 13.70 9.11 -14.88
N GLU A 24 14.78 9.69 -14.35
CA GLU A 24 16.14 9.44 -14.82
C GLU A 24 16.55 7.97 -14.63
N ALA A 25 16.20 7.35 -13.50
CA ALA A 25 16.44 5.92 -13.27
C ALA A 25 15.71 5.03 -14.31
N ARG A 26 14.45 5.38 -14.64
CA ARG A 26 13.69 4.68 -15.68
C ARG A 26 14.28 4.89 -17.07
N ALA A 27 14.74 6.10 -17.40
CA ALA A 27 15.40 6.37 -18.68
C ALA A 27 16.71 5.58 -18.80
N LYS A 28 17.56 5.60 -17.76
CA LYS A 28 18.84 4.89 -17.72
C LYS A 28 18.68 3.39 -18.01
N ILE A 29 17.73 2.71 -17.37
CA ILE A 29 17.53 1.27 -17.59
C ILE A 29 16.96 0.96 -18.98
N VAL A 30 16.21 1.89 -19.58
CA VAL A 30 15.75 1.75 -20.97
C VAL A 30 16.94 1.83 -21.93
N TYR A 31 17.85 2.79 -21.77
CA TYR A 31 19.05 2.86 -22.61
C TYR A 31 19.94 1.63 -22.48
N GLU A 32 20.14 1.14 -21.24
CA GLU A 32 20.89 -0.09 -21.00
C GLU A 32 20.31 -1.27 -21.79
N ARG A 33 18.99 -1.43 -21.76
CA ARG A 33 18.31 -2.48 -22.53
C ARG A 33 18.36 -2.24 -24.03
N LEU A 34 18.31 -0.99 -24.49
CA LEU A 34 18.38 -0.68 -25.93
C LEU A 34 19.74 -1.05 -26.52
N ILE A 35 20.82 -0.92 -25.75
CA ILE A 35 22.17 -1.30 -26.20
C ILE A 35 22.21 -2.78 -26.58
N ASP A 36 21.50 -3.67 -25.87
CA ASP A 36 21.42 -5.10 -26.20
C ASP A 36 20.75 -5.39 -27.56
N PHE A 37 20.09 -4.39 -28.17
CA PHE A 37 19.45 -4.49 -29.48
C PHE A 37 20.18 -3.71 -30.58
N CYS A 38 21.40 -3.22 -30.33
CA CYS A 38 22.18 -2.44 -31.29
C CYS A 38 23.48 -3.16 -31.66
N ASP A 39 23.77 -3.25 -32.96
CA ASP A 39 25.03 -3.78 -33.48
C ASP A 39 25.98 -2.68 -33.99
N ASP A 40 25.46 -1.47 -34.26
CA ASP A 40 26.25 -0.39 -34.82
C ASP A 40 27.02 0.38 -33.73
N PRO A 41 28.35 0.55 -33.87
CA PRO A 41 29.16 1.18 -32.82
C PRO A 41 28.78 2.63 -32.49
N GLY A 42 28.27 3.38 -33.48
CA GLY A 42 27.91 4.78 -33.29
C GLY A 42 26.67 4.98 -32.40
N THR A 43 25.65 4.16 -32.60
CA THR A 43 24.46 4.13 -31.75
C THR A 43 24.80 3.64 -30.35
N ILE A 44 25.64 2.62 -30.21
CA ILE A 44 26.09 2.16 -28.89
C ILE A 44 26.80 3.29 -28.14
N ASP A 45 27.73 4.01 -28.78
CA ASP A 45 28.43 5.14 -28.17
C ASP A 45 27.46 6.27 -27.76
N ALA A 46 26.51 6.61 -28.64
CA ALA A 46 25.47 7.59 -28.34
C ALA A 46 24.59 7.17 -27.15
N LEU A 47 24.14 5.91 -27.10
CA LEU A 47 23.34 5.38 -26.00
C LEU A 47 24.14 5.32 -24.69
N GLN A 48 25.42 4.97 -24.74
CA GLN A 48 26.31 4.99 -23.57
C GLN A 48 26.47 6.41 -23.02
N PHE A 49 26.64 7.41 -23.90
CA PHE A 49 26.68 8.81 -23.50
C PHE A 49 25.38 9.25 -22.84
N LEU A 50 24.22 8.98 -23.45
CA LEU A 50 22.91 9.33 -22.90
C LEU A 50 22.66 8.65 -21.55
N MET A 51 22.92 7.34 -21.46
CA MET A 51 22.82 6.59 -20.21
C MET A 51 23.69 7.20 -19.09
N THR A 52 24.90 7.64 -19.42
CA THR A 52 25.81 8.31 -18.47
C THR A 52 25.29 9.68 -18.04
N ARG A 53 24.63 10.41 -18.95
CA ARG A 53 23.96 11.67 -18.64
C ARG A 53 22.83 11.49 -17.64
N GLU A 54 22.07 10.40 -17.72
CA GLU A 54 20.97 10.16 -16.75
C GLU A 54 21.51 9.90 -15.34
N ILE A 55 22.67 9.26 -15.21
CA ILE A 55 23.38 9.19 -13.90
C ILE A 55 23.76 10.59 -13.42
N THR A 56 24.23 11.45 -14.32
CA THR A 56 24.59 12.84 -13.97
C THR A 56 23.37 13.66 -13.55
N HIS A 57 22.23 13.49 -14.23
CA HIS A 57 20.96 14.12 -13.85
C HIS A 57 20.49 13.62 -12.48
N MET A 58 20.52 12.30 -12.22
CA MET A 58 20.23 11.76 -10.88
C MET A 58 21.12 12.38 -9.81
N LYS A 59 22.42 12.48 -10.04
CA LYS A 59 23.35 13.15 -9.10
C LYS A 59 22.92 14.59 -8.82
N ALA A 60 22.59 15.35 -9.86
CA ALA A 60 22.17 16.74 -9.73
C ALA A 60 20.86 16.88 -8.95
N PHE A 61 19.84 16.08 -9.26
CA PHE A 61 18.55 16.13 -8.57
C PHE A 61 18.63 15.62 -7.14
N THR A 62 19.41 14.57 -6.87
CA THR A 62 19.65 14.10 -5.49
C THR A 62 20.36 15.18 -4.67
N ALA A 63 21.42 15.81 -5.21
CA ALA A 63 22.10 16.90 -4.54
C ALA A 63 21.17 18.09 -4.28
N ALA A 64 20.29 18.43 -5.23
CA ALA A 64 19.28 19.47 -5.04
C ALA A 64 18.29 19.10 -3.92
N LEU A 65 17.79 17.86 -3.88
CA LEU A 65 16.87 17.38 -2.85
C LEU A 65 17.53 17.39 -1.46
N GLU A 66 18.77 16.92 -1.35
CA GLU A 66 19.55 16.94 -0.11
C GLU A 66 19.82 18.37 0.39
N SER A 67 20.09 19.31 -0.53
CA SER A 67 20.35 20.71 -0.19
C SER A 67 19.17 21.42 0.48
N MET A 68 17.96 20.86 0.38
CA MET A 68 16.78 21.40 1.05
C MET A 68 16.82 21.23 2.57
N GLY A 69 17.69 20.35 3.09
CA GLY A 69 17.84 20.12 4.53
C GLY A 69 16.59 19.57 5.21
N LYS A 70 15.64 19.02 4.44
CA LYS A 70 14.40 18.44 4.98
C LYS A 70 14.65 16.99 5.42
N PRO A 71 14.03 16.52 6.52
CA PRO A 71 14.01 15.11 6.86
C PRO A 71 13.41 14.29 5.70
N ILE A 72 13.96 13.10 5.43
CA ILE A 72 13.63 12.27 4.24
C ILE A 72 12.13 11.95 4.14
N PHE A 73 11.41 11.86 5.26
CA PHE A 73 9.98 11.54 5.30
C PHE A 73 9.07 12.76 5.56
N SER A 74 9.63 13.97 5.56
CA SER A 74 8.88 15.22 5.75
C SER A 74 8.45 15.81 4.40
N ILE A 75 7.34 15.30 3.85
CA ILE A 75 6.75 15.74 2.59
C ILE A 75 5.55 16.64 2.89
N GLY A 76 5.49 17.81 2.26
CA GLY A 76 4.43 18.80 2.52
C GLY A 76 4.48 19.36 3.96
N ARG A 77 3.30 19.73 4.49
CA ARG A 77 3.16 20.44 5.79
C ARG A 77 2.51 19.62 6.91
N ILE A 78 1.67 18.65 6.57
CA ILE A 78 0.84 17.95 7.54
C ILE A 78 1.61 16.72 8.04
N PRO A 79 1.78 16.54 9.38
CA PRO A 79 2.47 15.37 9.90
C PRO A 79 1.63 14.09 9.72
N PRO A 80 2.28 12.92 9.65
CA PRO A 80 1.56 11.65 9.61
C PRO A 80 0.80 11.41 10.92
N THR A 81 -0.23 10.57 10.87
CA THR A 81 -1.01 10.20 12.06
C THR A 81 -0.12 9.41 13.03
N PRO A 82 0.03 9.86 14.30
CA PRO A 82 0.83 9.15 15.29
C PRO A 82 0.36 7.69 15.46
N GLY A 83 1.31 6.78 15.64
CA GLY A 83 1.03 5.34 15.81
C GLY A 83 0.74 4.59 14.51
N LEU A 84 0.26 5.24 13.44
CA LEU A 84 0.05 4.59 12.14
C LEU A 84 1.29 4.58 11.25
N VAL A 85 2.16 5.59 11.36
CA VAL A 85 3.35 5.74 10.51
C VAL A 85 4.31 4.54 10.56
N ASN A 86 4.28 3.79 11.67
CA ASN A 86 5.14 2.64 11.90
C ASN A 86 4.43 1.29 11.68
N GLN A 87 3.15 1.29 11.31
CA GLN A 87 2.41 0.04 11.06
C GLN A 87 2.63 -0.45 9.64
N TYR A 88 3.10 -1.68 9.52
CA TYR A 88 3.18 -2.39 8.25
C TYR A 88 2.07 -3.45 8.21
N PHE A 89 1.12 -3.30 7.29
CA PHE A 89 0.00 -4.22 7.13
C PHE A 89 0.36 -5.36 6.18
N ASN A 90 0.26 -6.59 6.67
CA ASN A 90 0.49 -7.80 5.87
C ASN A 90 -0.79 -8.22 5.13
N ASP A 91 -1.15 -7.45 4.11
CA ASP A 91 -2.36 -7.71 3.31
C ASP A 91 -2.12 -8.73 2.17
N SER A 92 -0.88 -9.16 1.96
CA SER A 92 -0.49 -10.20 1.00
C SER A 92 0.37 -11.25 1.71
N THR A 93 -0.28 -12.17 2.42
CA THR A 93 0.34 -13.19 3.26
C THR A 93 0.30 -14.59 2.63
N GLY A 94 1.03 -15.54 3.22
CA GLY A 94 1.04 -16.95 2.86
C GLY A 94 2.22 -17.37 1.99
N ILE A 95 2.11 -18.54 1.40
CA ILE A 95 3.11 -19.09 0.47
C ILE A 95 2.60 -18.84 -0.95
N GLY A 96 3.41 -18.20 -1.78
CA GLY A 96 3.10 -17.96 -3.20
C GLY A 96 3.00 -19.25 -4.01
N ASP A 97 2.41 -19.16 -5.20
CA ASP A 97 2.20 -20.31 -6.09
C ASP A 97 3.49 -21.03 -6.51
N ARG A 98 4.66 -20.37 -6.39
CA ARG A 98 5.96 -20.96 -6.67
C ARG A 98 6.77 -21.24 -5.40
N GLY A 99 6.10 -21.29 -4.24
CA GLY A 99 6.70 -21.60 -2.96
C GLY A 99 7.40 -20.39 -2.31
N GLU A 100 7.17 -19.17 -2.79
CA GLU A 100 7.75 -17.98 -2.17
C GLU A 100 7.20 -17.81 -0.73
N PRO A 101 8.05 -17.69 0.30
CA PRO A 101 7.61 -17.52 1.68
C PRO A 101 7.09 -16.10 1.92
N ASP A 102 6.31 -15.93 2.98
CA ASP A 102 5.87 -14.62 3.45
C ASP A 102 7.10 -13.74 3.80
N ALA A 103 7.27 -12.65 3.07
CA ALA A 103 8.53 -11.93 3.00
C ALA A 103 8.73 -10.99 4.19
N ARG A 104 9.83 -11.21 4.92
CA ARG A 104 10.25 -10.36 6.05
C ARG A 104 11.61 -9.72 5.76
N GLY A 105 11.75 -8.45 6.14
CA GLY A 105 12.98 -7.68 5.89
C GLY A 105 12.98 -6.33 6.61
N PRO A 106 14.04 -5.52 6.44
CA PRO A 106 14.19 -4.22 7.12
C PRO A 106 13.08 -3.21 6.79
N TRP A 107 12.29 -3.45 5.74
CA TRP A 107 11.13 -2.65 5.35
C TRP A 107 9.84 -2.99 6.13
N ASN A 108 9.81 -4.09 6.89
CA ASN A 108 8.64 -4.51 7.68
C ASN A 108 9.00 -5.21 9.01
N GLN A 109 10.27 -5.19 9.41
CA GLN A 109 10.78 -5.83 10.62
C GLN A 109 11.98 -5.05 11.16
N GLY A 110 12.06 -4.97 12.50
CA GLY A 110 13.14 -4.27 13.20
C GLY A 110 12.89 -2.77 13.36
N GLY A 111 13.73 -2.10 14.15
CA GLY A 111 13.54 -0.69 14.50
C GLY A 111 12.18 -0.46 15.15
N ASP A 112 11.47 0.56 14.67
CA ASP A 112 10.15 0.96 15.18
C ASP A 112 8.98 0.27 14.47
N TRP A 113 9.23 -0.63 13.50
CA TRP A 113 8.17 -1.27 12.72
C TRP A 113 7.24 -2.12 13.59
N GLN A 114 5.94 -1.90 13.43
CA GLN A 114 4.86 -2.69 14.00
C GLN A 114 4.24 -3.52 12.88
N PHE A 115 4.51 -4.82 12.88
CA PHE A 115 3.91 -5.74 11.91
C PHE A 115 2.46 -6.03 12.32
N VAL A 116 1.51 -5.80 11.41
CA VAL A 116 0.09 -5.97 11.64
C VAL A 116 -0.44 -7.01 10.67
N ASP A 117 -0.93 -8.13 11.20
CA ASP A 117 -1.64 -9.12 10.39
C ASP A 117 -2.96 -8.53 9.89
N SER A 118 -3.30 -8.77 8.62
CA SER A 118 -4.47 -8.13 8.02
C SER A 118 -5.76 -8.47 8.80
N PRO A 119 -6.50 -7.45 9.29
CA PRO A 119 -7.79 -7.67 9.93
C PRO A 119 -8.81 -8.36 9.01
N ALA A 120 -8.64 -8.23 7.68
CA ALA A 120 -9.49 -8.88 6.71
C ALA A 120 -9.43 -10.41 6.80
N PHE A 121 -8.27 -10.99 7.14
CA PHE A 121 -8.11 -12.44 7.29
C PHE A 121 -8.56 -12.96 8.66
N GLN A 122 -8.54 -12.13 9.70
CA GLN A 122 -9.01 -12.52 11.04
C GLN A 122 -10.50 -12.92 11.03
N ALA A 123 -11.32 -12.21 10.24
CA ALA A 123 -12.73 -12.55 10.07
C ALA A 123 -12.92 -13.93 9.41
N VAL A 124 -12.14 -14.24 8.37
CA VAL A 124 -12.23 -15.50 7.60
C VAL A 124 -11.70 -16.69 8.42
N GLU A 125 -10.64 -16.49 9.19
CA GLU A 125 -10.08 -17.52 10.07
C GLU A 125 -11.03 -17.87 11.23
N SER A 126 -11.73 -16.86 11.78
CA SER A 126 -12.79 -17.06 12.78
C SER A 126 -14.00 -17.85 12.25
N GLU A 127 -14.27 -17.78 10.94
CA GLU A 127 -15.33 -18.58 10.28
C GLU A 127 -14.89 -20.03 10.02
N LYS A 128 -13.63 -20.26 9.61
CA LYS A 128 -13.05 -21.62 9.53
C LYS A 128 -12.95 -22.30 10.89
N ALA A 129 -12.69 -21.56 11.96
CA ALA A 129 -12.74 -22.09 13.33
C ALA A 129 -14.16 -22.47 13.80
N ARG A 130 -15.21 -22.07 13.07
CA ARG A 130 -16.62 -22.40 13.34
C ARG A 130 -17.18 -23.56 12.49
N THR A 131 -16.40 -24.14 11.58
CA THR A 131 -16.85 -25.35 10.87
C THR A 131 -16.79 -26.57 11.81
N ARG A 132 -18.00 -27.03 12.17
CA ARG A 132 -18.38 -28.15 13.05
C ARG A 132 -17.34 -29.27 13.20
N ILE A 133 -17.03 -29.59 14.45
CA ILE A 133 -16.55 -30.91 14.88
C ILE A 133 -17.55 -31.95 14.36
N PRO A 134 -17.13 -32.98 13.59
CA PRO A 134 -18.02 -34.08 13.25
C PRO A 134 -18.33 -34.85 14.53
N THR A 135 -19.55 -34.68 15.07
CA THR A 135 -20.08 -35.62 16.06
C THR A 135 -20.56 -36.84 15.30
N ASP A 136 -19.71 -37.88 15.25
CA ASP A 136 -20.14 -39.19 14.80
C ASP A 136 -21.08 -39.80 15.84
N GLY A 137 -22.33 -40.00 15.41
CA GLY A 137 -23.24 -41.04 15.86
C GLY A 137 -23.76 -40.97 17.29
N ASP A 138 -25.02 -40.56 17.45
CA ASP A 138 -25.97 -41.40 18.19
C ASP A 138 -27.41 -41.19 17.70
N GLN A 139 -28.12 -42.31 17.56
CA GLN A 139 -29.45 -42.42 16.99
C GLN A 139 -30.52 -42.20 18.06
N GLY A 140 -31.48 -41.32 17.75
CA GLY A 140 -32.89 -41.37 18.15
C GLY A 140 -33.28 -41.72 19.60
N SER A 141 -33.93 -40.77 20.29
CA SER A 141 -35.28 -41.05 20.83
C SER A 141 -36.04 -39.79 21.26
N ASN A 142 -37.35 -39.94 21.08
CA ASN A 142 -38.50 -39.07 21.27
C ASN A 142 -38.63 -38.43 22.67
N GLY A 143 -39.18 -37.20 22.75
CA GLY A 143 -39.63 -36.60 24.02
C GLY A 143 -40.00 -35.13 23.90
N GLY A 144 -41.30 -34.82 23.74
CA GLY A 144 -41.78 -33.46 23.50
C GLY A 144 -41.99 -32.58 24.73
N SER A 145 -42.05 -31.26 24.53
CA SER A 145 -42.97 -30.36 25.24
C SER A 145 -43.01 -28.94 24.64
N ARG A 146 -44.14 -28.64 24.00
CA ARG A 146 -45.02 -27.45 24.18
C ARG A 146 -44.41 -26.03 24.17
N ALA A 147 -44.62 -25.37 23.03
CA ALA A 147 -45.20 -24.04 22.80
C ALA A 147 -44.90 -22.85 23.75
N SER A 148 -44.43 -21.74 23.17
CA SER A 148 -45.13 -20.46 23.26
C SER A 148 -44.89 -19.59 22.01
N ARG A 149 -46.00 -18.99 21.56
CA ARG A 149 -46.23 -18.18 20.36
C ARG A 149 -46.34 -16.73 20.81
N THR A 150 -45.82 -15.77 20.03
CA THR A 150 -46.24 -14.34 19.84
C THR A 150 -45.01 -13.48 19.55
N SER A 151 -44.98 -12.43 18.72
CA SER A 151 -45.80 -11.89 17.62
C SER A 151 -44.98 -10.69 17.07
N ARG A 152 -45.15 -10.37 15.79
CA ARG A 152 -44.46 -9.31 15.03
C ARG A 152 -44.83 -7.88 15.44
N GLU A 153 -43.81 -7.01 15.43
CA GLU A 153 -43.73 -5.58 14.93
C GLU A 153 -44.60 -4.46 15.56
N PRO A 154 -44.34 -3.14 15.31
CA PRO A 154 -43.27 -2.47 14.52
C PRO A 154 -42.59 -1.24 15.20
N LYS A 155 -41.66 -0.63 14.44
CA LYS A 155 -40.88 0.61 14.64
C LYS A 155 -41.74 1.87 14.83
N THR A 156 -41.24 2.81 15.65
CA THR A 156 -41.72 4.21 15.71
C THR A 156 -40.56 5.18 15.40
N LYS A 157 -40.78 6.06 14.42
CA LYS A 157 -39.96 7.24 14.12
C LYS A 157 -40.22 8.33 15.17
N GLN A 158 -39.21 9.11 15.53
CA GLN A 158 -39.45 10.50 15.97
C GLN A 158 -38.31 11.43 15.55
N ALA A 159 -38.71 12.64 15.18
CA ALA A 159 -37.95 13.63 14.44
C ALA A 159 -37.34 14.72 15.34
N ALA A 160 -36.27 15.33 14.81
CA ALA A 160 -35.83 16.72 14.88
C ALA A 160 -35.73 17.48 16.24
N ALA A 161 -34.54 18.03 16.50
CA ALA A 161 -34.36 19.47 16.79
C ALA A 161 -32.90 19.91 16.56
N ARG A 162 -32.72 20.97 15.77
CA ARG A 162 -31.49 21.78 15.67
C ARG A 162 -31.38 22.65 16.93
N SER A 163 -30.16 22.85 17.44
CA SER A 163 -29.85 24.01 18.28
C SER A 163 -28.47 24.57 17.95
N THR A 164 -28.48 25.83 17.53
CA THR A 164 -27.34 26.70 17.27
C THR A 164 -26.92 27.34 18.59
N ALA A 165 -25.63 27.34 18.92
CA ALA A 165 -25.11 28.21 19.97
C ALA A 165 -23.71 28.71 19.59
N VAL A 166 -23.71 29.95 19.10
CA VAL A 166 -22.58 30.88 19.11
C VAL A 166 -22.40 31.37 20.55
N ASN A 167 -21.17 31.43 21.07
CA ASN A 167 -20.69 32.62 21.80
C ASN A 167 -19.21 32.55 22.22
N LYS A 168 -18.56 33.69 21.91
CA LYS A 168 -17.32 34.29 22.44
C LYS A 168 -15.97 33.64 22.14
#